data_AF-A0A2C5Z1M2-F1
#
_entry.id   AF-A0A2C5Z1M2-F1
#
_cell.length_a   1.000
_cell.length_b   1.000
_cell.length_c   1.000
_cell.angle_alpha   90.00
_cell.angle_beta   90.00
_cell.angle_gamma   90.00
#
_symmetry.space_group_name_H-M   'P 1'
#
loop_
_entity.id
_entity.type
_entity.pdbx_description
1 polymer ?
#
loop_
_entity_poly.entity_id
_entity_poly.type
_entity_poly.pdbx_seq_one_letter_code
_entity_poly.pdbx_strand_id
1 'polypeptide(L)'
;MYLEPLSSGCLGAAGNNDERCVGSKVFCEAQERITSYGSTQACLDYRSKPSSESVKNEFLVQDELSCFGDPTEKCLGTEKFCKWFEVSLREQCITSHKNPPFYNESSTECDERIQTYGSEEKCRGFRNRGPQQKGQWVPPNYECIEKKADGTEECEGTERFCQLRSDSSDVCFGGRELGPFLLANPNGCSGTRNESCIGSDSMCHDEYRQLNYVKEGDCFRRRGFELDTMVGKIREVFTPMIEEKLLKYGENVARNAVYRALVSEDGDDQTAMKVVKADLGAYLDRVEGNVLSSTAGKIMSKIKSKAN
;
A
#
# COMPACT_ATOMS: atom_id res chain seq x y z
N MET A 1 -24.16 0.58 -1.80
CA MET A 1 -25.61 0.31 -1.60
C MET A 1 -26.12 1.30 -0.58
N TYR A 2 -27.30 1.91 -0.78
CA TYR A 2 -27.87 2.85 0.18
C TYR A 2 -28.54 2.10 1.33
N LEU A 3 -28.35 2.59 2.55
CA LEU A 3 -29.04 2.14 3.75
C LEU A 3 -30.28 2.98 3.96
N GLU A 4 -31.41 2.33 4.17
CA GLU A 4 -32.63 2.98 4.64
C GLU A 4 -32.50 3.30 6.15
N PRO A 5 -33.19 4.32 6.66
CA PRO A 5 -33.25 4.58 8.10
C PRO A 5 -33.65 3.31 8.87
N LEU A 6 -33.04 3.09 10.04
CA LEU A 6 -33.25 1.91 10.88
C LEU A 6 -32.92 0.56 10.19
N SER A 7 -31.88 0.54 9.36
CA SER A 7 -31.30 -0.69 8.80
C SER A 7 -30.80 -1.64 9.89
N SER A 8 -30.63 -2.93 9.53
CA SER A 8 -30.15 -3.95 10.46
C SER A 8 -28.83 -3.54 11.15
N GLY A 9 -28.76 -3.74 12.46
CA GLY A 9 -27.61 -3.32 13.28
C GLY A 9 -27.69 -1.90 13.84
N CYS A 10 -28.80 -1.16 13.64
CA CYS A 10 -29.06 0.06 14.41
C CYS A 10 -29.43 -0.28 15.87
N LEU A 11 -28.54 -0.01 16.81
CA LEU A 11 -28.70 -0.34 18.23
C LEU A 11 -29.43 0.74 19.07
N GLY A 12 -30.50 1.34 18.52
CA GLY A 12 -31.47 2.19 19.27
C GLY A 12 -30.95 3.48 19.92
N ALA A 13 -31.57 4.61 19.57
CA ALA A 13 -31.47 5.97 20.16
C ALA A 13 -30.09 6.66 20.26
N ALA A 14 -28.95 5.98 20.09
CA ALA A 14 -27.66 6.52 20.53
C ALA A 14 -26.76 7.15 19.45
N GLY A 15 -27.25 7.47 18.24
CA GLY A 15 -26.37 8.16 17.30
C GLY A 15 -27.08 8.78 16.11
N ASN A 16 -27.29 10.09 16.16
CA ASN A 16 -27.63 10.90 14.98
C ASN A 16 -26.56 10.81 13.86
N ASN A 17 -25.42 10.17 14.16
CA ASN A 17 -24.28 10.01 13.27
C ASN A 17 -24.05 8.56 12.81
N ASP A 18 -24.89 7.58 13.20
CA ASP A 18 -24.80 6.22 12.65
C ASP A 18 -25.66 6.11 11.39
N GLU A 19 -25.03 5.88 10.25
CA GLU A 19 -25.71 5.73 8.97
C GLU A 19 -26.76 4.62 8.97
N ARG A 20 -26.52 3.53 9.69
CA ARG A 20 -27.48 2.42 9.78
C ARG A 20 -28.77 2.87 10.46
N CYS A 21 -28.68 3.86 11.34
CA CYS A 21 -29.83 4.41 12.05
C CYS A 21 -30.52 5.52 11.27
N VAL A 22 -29.78 6.46 10.68
CA VAL A 22 -30.36 7.64 10.03
C VAL A 22 -30.62 7.46 8.53
N GLY A 23 -30.02 6.44 7.91
CA GLY A 23 -30.03 6.21 6.47
C GLY A 23 -28.94 6.97 5.72
N SER A 24 -28.48 6.43 4.59
CA SER A 24 -27.36 6.99 3.80
C SER A 24 -27.60 8.43 3.35
N LYS A 25 -28.85 8.78 3.05
CA LYS A 25 -29.21 10.13 2.63
C LYS A 25 -29.00 11.15 3.75
N VAL A 26 -29.63 10.93 4.91
CA VAL A 26 -29.52 11.82 6.08
C VAL A 26 -28.09 11.87 6.59
N PHE A 27 -27.38 10.74 6.57
CA PHE A 27 -25.96 10.69 6.92
C PHE A 27 -25.11 11.58 6.00
N CYS A 28 -25.30 11.52 4.67
CA CYS A 28 -24.54 12.33 3.72
C CYS A 28 -24.97 13.81 3.68
N GLU A 29 -26.15 14.15 4.19
CA GLU A 29 -26.64 15.53 4.35
C GLU A 29 -26.05 16.22 5.59
N ALA A 30 -25.45 15.47 6.53
CA ALA A 30 -24.81 16.06 7.71
C ALA A 30 -23.62 16.95 7.33
N GLN A 31 -23.54 18.15 7.93
CA GLN A 31 -22.52 19.15 7.62
C GLN A 31 -21.09 18.60 7.73
N GLU A 32 -20.83 17.75 8.72
CA GLU A 32 -19.54 17.06 8.92
C GLU A 32 -19.14 16.19 7.72
N ARG A 33 -20.12 15.52 7.10
CA ARG A 33 -19.90 14.68 5.91
C ARG A 33 -19.76 15.53 4.66
N ILE A 34 -20.50 16.63 4.54
CA ILE A 34 -20.30 17.60 3.45
C ILE A 34 -18.88 18.17 3.52
N THR A 35 -18.38 18.53 4.71
CA THR A 35 -16.99 19.01 4.88
C THR A 35 -15.96 17.95 4.50
N SER A 36 -16.23 16.67 4.78
CA SER A 36 -15.29 15.57 4.50
C SER A 36 -15.30 15.11 3.03
N TYR A 37 -16.49 14.99 2.42
CA TYR A 37 -16.68 14.47 1.07
C TYR A 37 -16.82 15.57 0.00
N GLY A 38 -16.88 16.84 0.42
CA GLY A 38 -17.03 18.01 -0.45
C GLY A 38 -18.47 18.32 -0.86
N SER A 39 -19.34 17.31 -0.95
CA SER A 39 -20.78 17.48 -1.18
C SER A 39 -21.58 16.25 -0.75
N THR A 40 -22.89 16.42 -0.55
CA THR A 40 -23.82 15.31 -0.33
C THR A 40 -23.77 14.32 -1.49
N GLN A 41 -23.73 14.81 -2.75
CA GLN A 41 -23.67 13.95 -3.92
C GLN A 41 -22.37 13.14 -3.98
N ALA A 42 -21.22 13.73 -3.66
CA ALA A 42 -19.95 13.01 -3.61
C ALA A 42 -19.95 11.91 -2.54
N CYS A 43 -20.57 12.15 -1.38
CA CYS A 43 -20.77 11.13 -0.35
C CYS A 43 -21.67 9.99 -0.84
N LEU A 44 -22.78 10.30 -1.52
CA LEU A 44 -23.69 9.30 -2.08
C LEU A 44 -23.03 8.49 -3.21
N ASP A 45 -22.29 9.15 -4.10
CA ASP A 45 -21.55 8.53 -5.20
C ASP A 45 -20.44 7.60 -4.68
N TYR A 46 -19.75 8.00 -3.61
CA TYR A 46 -18.77 7.15 -2.95
C TYR A 46 -19.40 5.86 -2.40
N ARG A 47 -20.63 5.94 -1.88
CA ARG A 47 -21.38 4.81 -1.32
C ARG A 47 -22.12 3.98 -2.37
N SER A 48 -22.40 4.55 -3.53
CA SER A 48 -23.04 3.86 -4.65
C SER A 48 -22.04 3.07 -5.50
N LYS A 49 -20.75 3.45 -5.48
CA LYS A 49 -19.68 2.62 -6.02
C LYS A 49 -19.71 1.27 -5.31
N PRO A 50 -19.94 0.15 -6.03
CA PRO A 50 -19.64 -1.15 -5.45
C PRO A 50 -18.17 -1.11 -5.04
N SER A 51 -17.84 -1.44 -3.79
CA SER A 51 -16.43 -1.53 -3.41
C SER A 51 -15.84 -2.62 -4.30
N SER A 52 -15.11 -2.22 -5.34
CA SER A 52 -14.51 -3.14 -6.33
C SER A 52 -13.48 -4.07 -5.68
N GLU A 53 -13.14 -3.82 -4.42
CA GLU A 53 -12.54 -4.77 -3.51
C GLU A 53 -13.41 -4.81 -2.26
N SER A 54 -14.18 -5.88 -2.08
CA SER A 54 -14.66 -6.21 -0.74
C SER A 54 -13.40 -6.49 0.08
N VAL A 55 -12.90 -5.47 0.80
CA VAL A 55 -11.79 -5.64 1.74
C VAL A 55 -12.27 -6.68 2.74
N LYS A 56 -11.79 -7.90 2.56
CA LYS A 56 -12.19 -9.01 3.41
C LYS A 56 -11.71 -8.71 4.82
N ASN A 57 -12.62 -8.85 5.78
CA ASN A 57 -12.31 -8.69 7.20
C ASN A 57 -11.20 -9.68 7.59
N GLU A 58 -10.37 -9.31 8.55
CA GLU A 58 -9.33 -10.22 9.04
C GLU A 58 -9.97 -11.42 9.74
N PHE A 59 -9.45 -12.62 9.47
CA PHE A 59 -9.96 -13.83 10.11
C PHE A 59 -9.43 -13.90 11.55
N LEU A 60 -10.32 -13.71 12.52
CA LEU A 60 -9.96 -13.69 13.93
C LEU A 60 -9.96 -15.11 14.50
N VAL A 61 -8.85 -15.47 15.14
CA VAL A 61 -8.78 -16.67 15.98
C VAL A 61 -9.49 -16.37 17.30
N GLN A 62 -10.15 -17.36 17.89
CA GLN A 62 -10.76 -17.22 19.21
C GLN A 62 -9.71 -16.76 20.23
N ASP A 63 -10.04 -15.69 20.96
CA ASP A 63 -9.22 -15.16 22.05
C ASP A 63 -10.08 -15.04 23.31
N GLU A 64 -9.99 -16.04 24.17
CA GLU A 64 -10.76 -16.12 25.41
C GLU A 64 -10.44 -14.96 26.37
N LEU A 65 -9.24 -14.36 26.28
CA LEU A 65 -8.85 -13.21 27.09
C LEU A 65 -9.53 -11.90 26.63
N SER A 66 -10.01 -11.86 25.38
CA SER A 66 -10.76 -10.73 24.83
C SER A 66 -12.27 -10.77 25.17
N CYS A 67 -12.74 -11.82 25.86
CA CYS A 67 -14.16 -12.03 26.17
C CYS A 67 -14.61 -11.33 27.46
N PHE A 68 -14.91 -10.03 27.40
CA PHE A 68 -15.52 -9.29 28.52
C PHE A 68 -17.03 -9.15 28.30
N GLY A 69 -17.78 -10.22 28.58
CA GLY A 69 -19.26 -10.21 28.66
C GLY A 69 -20.00 -10.32 27.32
N ASP A 70 -19.46 -9.75 26.24
CA ASP A 70 -20.13 -9.78 24.92
C ASP A 70 -19.49 -10.79 23.95
N PRO A 71 -20.31 -11.61 23.27
CA PRO A 71 -19.83 -12.61 22.30
C PRO A 71 -19.51 -11.98 20.94
N THR A 72 -18.60 -11.02 20.95
CA THR A 72 -18.10 -10.40 19.72
C THR A 72 -17.27 -11.38 18.91
N GLU A 73 -17.12 -11.12 17.61
CA GLU A 73 -16.23 -11.91 16.74
C GLU A 73 -14.79 -11.94 17.25
N LYS A 74 -14.32 -10.85 17.88
CA LYS A 74 -13.00 -10.79 18.49
C LYS A 74 -12.84 -11.76 19.67
N CYS A 75 -13.90 -11.96 20.43
CA CYS A 75 -13.93 -12.91 21.54
C CYS A 75 -14.05 -14.36 21.03
N LEU A 76 -15.04 -14.61 20.17
CA LEU A 76 -15.37 -15.96 19.73
C LEU A 76 -14.45 -16.51 18.62
N GLY A 77 -13.80 -15.63 17.88
CA GLY A 77 -13.18 -15.93 16.59
C GLY A 77 -14.21 -16.03 15.47
N THR A 78 -13.76 -15.79 14.24
CA THR A 78 -14.58 -15.74 13.02
C THR A 78 -15.41 -17.01 12.81
N GLU A 79 -14.86 -18.20 13.07
CA GLU A 79 -15.60 -19.45 12.86
C GLU A 79 -16.79 -19.62 13.82
N LYS A 80 -16.55 -19.46 15.13
CA LYS A 80 -17.62 -19.60 16.13
C LYS A 80 -18.65 -18.49 15.98
N PHE A 81 -18.20 -17.28 15.68
CA PHE A 81 -19.09 -16.16 15.39
C PHE A 81 -19.96 -16.43 14.16
N CYS A 82 -19.37 -16.85 13.03
CA CYS A 82 -20.13 -17.15 11.82
C CYS A 82 -21.08 -18.36 11.99
N LYS A 83 -20.79 -19.29 12.93
CA LYS A 83 -21.65 -20.44 13.22
C LYS A 83 -23.03 -20.05 13.74
N TRP A 84 -23.17 -18.86 14.33
CA TRP A 84 -24.44 -18.37 14.90
C TRP A 84 -25.46 -17.95 13.85
N PHE A 85 -25.01 -17.68 12.62
CA PHE A 85 -25.92 -17.37 11.52
C PHE A 85 -26.51 -18.64 10.90
N GLU A 86 -27.67 -18.48 10.27
CA GLU A 86 -28.29 -19.51 9.45
C GLU A 86 -27.35 -19.99 8.33
N VAL A 87 -27.57 -21.21 7.83
CA VAL A 87 -26.66 -21.87 6.87
C VAL A 87 -26.36 -21.00 5.64
N SER A 88 -27.37 -20.27 5.12
CA SER A 88 -27.23 -19.38 3.96
C SER A 88 -26.36 -18.13 4.24
N LEU A 89 -26.43 -17.59 5.46
CA LEU A 89 -25.67 -16.41 5.90
C LEU A 89 -24.28 -16.78 6.43
N ARG A 90 -24.11 -18.00 6.93
CA ARG A 90 -22.83 -18.53 7.41
C ARG A 90 -21.76 -18.54 6.31
N GLU A 91 -22.12 -18.98 5.10
CA GLU A 91 -21.17 -19.00 3.97
C GLU A 91 -20.77 -17.58 3.55
N GLN A 92 -21.72 -16.65 3.55
CA GLN A 92 -21.44 -15.24 3.29
C GLN A 92 -20.52 -14.64 4.37
N CYS A 93 -20.78 -14.93 5.64
CA CYS A 93 -19.95 -14.52 6.77
C CYS A 93 -18.51 -15.04 6.64
N ILE A 94 -18.30 -16.32 6.29
CA ILE A 94 -16.94 -16.86 6.12
C ILE A 94 -16.24 -16.28 4.88
N THR A 95 -16.97 -16.11 3.77
CA THR A 95 -16.37 -15.61 2.51
C THR A 95 -16.04 -14.12 2.54
N SER A 96 -16.70 -13.34 3.41
CA SER A 96 -16.36 -11.95 3.67
C SER A 96 -15.09 -11.77 4.50
N HIS A 97 -14.48 -12.85 5.02
CA HIS A 97 -13.22 -12.83 5.75
C HIS A 97 -12.05 -13.31 4.89
N LYS A 98 -10.84 -12.87 5.26
CA LYS A 98 -9.57 -13.40 4.75
C LYS A 98 -9.50 -14.90 5.06
N ASN A 99 -8.64 -15.62 4.37
CA ASN A 99 -8.48 -17.05 4.67
C ASN A 99 -7.93 -17.23 6.09
N PRO A 100 -8.40 -18.25 6.84
CA PRO A 100 -7.88 -18.55 8.17
C PRO A 100 -6.37 -18.85 8.13
N PRO A 101 -5.62 -18.52 9.18
CA PRO A 101 -4.26 -19.03 9.34
C PRO A 101 -4.27 -20.56 9.36
N PHE A 102 -3.29 -21.18 8.68
CA PHE A 102 -3.19 -22.64 8.60
C PHE A 102 -2.95 -23.24 10.00
N TYR A 103 -3.86 -24.08 10.48
CA TYR A 103 -3.61 -24.94 11.64
C TYR A 103 -3.00 -26.27 11.20
N ASN A 104 -2.22 -26.90 12.08
CA ASN A 104 -1.64 -28.22 11.89
C ASN A 104 -2.72 -29.23 11.42
N GLU A 105 -2.42 -30.02 10.38
CA GLU A 105 -3.31 -31.04 9.78
C GLU A 105 -3.84 -32.07 10.80
N SER A 106 -3.15 -32.24 11.92
CA SER A 106 -3.48 -33.19 12.98
C SER A 106 -4.22 -32.57 14.18
N SER A 107 -4.75 -31.35 14.07
CA SER A 107 -5.60 -30.75 15.10
C SER A 107 -6.92 -31.50 15.23
N THR A 108 -7.30 -31.87 16.46
CA THR A 108 -8.59 -32.47 16.83
C THR A 108 -9.79 -31.58 16.50
N GLU A 109 -9.57 -30.31 16.14
CA GLU A 109 -10.62 -29.38 15.69
C GLU A 109 -11.21 -29.70 14.31
N CYS A 110 -10.65 -30.65 13.55
CA CYS A 110 -11.19 -31.02 12.24
C CYS A 110 -12.61 -31.61 12.32
N ASP A 111 -12.91 -32.41 13.36
CA ASP A 111 -14.20 -33.09 13.49
C ASP A 111 -15.35 -32.11 13.74
N GLU A 112 -15.10 -31.03 14.50
CA GLU A 112 -16.08 -29.97 14.74
C GLU A 112 -16.34 -29.10 13.50
N ARG A 113 -15.34 -28.97 12.62
CA ARG A 113 -15.42 -28.12 11.41
C ARG A 113 -16.13 -28.79 10.24
N ILE A 114 -16.27 -30.12 10.22
CA ILE A 114 -17.10 -30.82 9.22
C ILE A 114 -18.56 -30.30 9.27
N GLN A 115 -19.08 -29.99 10.46
CA GLN A 115 -20.41 -29.39 10.61
C GLN A 115 -20.51 -27.97 10.01
N THR A 116 -19.40 -27.23 9.93
CA THR A 116 -19.35 -25.87 9.39
C THR A 116 -19.25 -25.89 7.86
N TYR A 117 -18.41 -26.75 7.29
CA TYR A 117 -18.14 -26.82 5.85
C TYR A 117 -19.04 -27.81 5.09
N GLY A 118 -19.84 -28.60 5.81
CA GLY A 118 -20.82 -29.55 5.27
C GLY A 118 -20.23 -30.90 4.85
N SER A 119 -18.94 -30.99 4.55
CA SER A 119 -18.23 -32.27 4.36
C SER A 119 -16.74 -32.15 4.66
N GLU A 120 -16.09 -33.29 4.92
CA GLU A 120 -14.63 -33.37 5.10
C GLU A 120 -13.90 -32.94 3.81
N GLU A 121 -14.40 -33.32 2.62
CA GLU A 121 -13.81 -32.93 1.33
C GLU A 121 -13.91 -31.43 1.09
N LYS A 122 -14.98 -30.77 1.51
CA LYS A 122 -15.12 -29.30 1.41
C LYS A 122 -14.17 -28.59 2.37
N CYS A 123 -14.03 -29.08 3.60
CA CYS A 123 -13.09 -28.54 4.57
C CYS A 123 -11.64 -28.71 4.09
N ARG A 124 -11.27 -29.94 3.66
CA ARG A 124 -9.97 -30.23 3.06
C ARG A 124 -9.76 -29.46 1.77
N GLY A 125 -10.76 -29.29 0.92
CA GLY A 125 -10.67 -28.51 -0.31
C GLY A 125 -10.47 -27.01 -0.06
N PHE A 126 -11.06 -26.46 1.00
CA PHE A 126 -10.83 -25.08 1.42
C PHE A 126 -9.43 -24.88 2.03
N ARG A 127 -8.91 -25.86 2.77
CA ARG A 127 -7.57 -25.83 3.40
C ARG A 127 -6.42 -26.22 2.46
N ASN A 128 -6.66 -27.15 1.54
CA ASN A 128 -5.73 -27.61 0.51
C ASN A 128 -5.69 -26.66 -0.69
N ARG A 129 -6.55 -25.63 -0.72
CA ARG A 129 -6.11 -24.35 -1.26
C ARG A 129 -5.01 -23.86 -0.32
N GLY A 130 -3.79 -24.39 -0.47
CA GLY A 130 -2.60 -23.70 -0.01
C GLY A 130 -2.57 -22.29 -0.61
N PRO A 131 -1.49 -21.51 -0.45
CA PRO A 131 -1.27 -20.44 -1.43
C PRO A 131 -1.45 -21.11 -2.80
N GLN A 132 -2.53 -20.78 -3.54
CA GLN A 132 -2.75 -21.32 -4.87
C GLN A 132 -1.40 -21.19 -5.56
N GLN A 133 -0.87 -22.29 -6.10
CA GLN A 133 0.42 -22.22 -6.79
C GLN A 133 0.32 -21.04 -7.74
N LYS A 134 1.04 -19.99 -7.38
CA LYS A 134 0.94 -18.73 -8.09
C LYS A 134 1.41 -19.03 -9.49
N GLY A 135 0.67 -18.57 -10.50
CA GLY A 135 1.11 -18.71 -11.87
C GLY A 135 2.48 -18.04 -12.01
N GLN A 136 3.37 -18.65 -12.78
CA GLN A 136 4.69 -18.07 -13.03
C GLN A 136 4.53 -16.67 -13.66
N TRP A 137 5.42 -15.74 -13.30
CA TRP A 137 5.51 -14.47 -14.00
C TRP A 137 6.06 -14.66 -15.41
N VAL A 138 5.30 -14.24 -16.43
CA VAL A 138 5.65 -14.37 -17.84
C VAL A 138 6.20 -13.04 -18.36
N PRO A 139 7.45 -12.98 -18.84
CA PRO A 139 7.98 -11.77 -19.48
C PRO A 139 7.31 -11.54 -20.84
N PRO A 140 7.21 -10.29 -21.32
CA PRO A 140 6.63 -10.00 -22.64
C PRO A 140 7.43 -10.65 -23.77
N ASN A 141 6.73 -11.27 -24.72
CA ASN A 141 7.32 -11.79 -25.94
C ASN A 141 7.25 -10.71 -27.05
N TYR A 142 8.33 -9.94 -27.21
CA TYR A 142 8.37 -8.82 -28.15
C TYR A 142 8.16 -9.25 -29.62
N GLU A 143 8.65 -10.42 -30.03
CA GLU A 143 8.40 -10.91 -31.40
C GLU A 143 6.91 -11.16 -31.65
N CYS A 144 6.19 -11.65 -30.64
CA CYS A 144 4.74 -11.85 -30.71
C CYS A 144 4.00 -10.50 -30.77
N ILE A 145 4.39 -9.56 -29.89
CA ILE A 145 3.80 -8.21 -29.83
C ILE A 145 3.96 -7.47 -31.18
N GLU A 146 5.15 -7.54 -31.80
CA GLU A 146 5.44 -6.90 -33.09
C GLU A 146 4.62 -7.50 -34.24
N LYS A 147 4.43 -8.83 -34.26
CA LYS A 147 3.71 -9.51 -35.33
C LYS A 147 2.20 -9.28 -35.26
N LYS A 148 1.65 -9.19 -34.04
CA LYS A 148 0.30 -8.72 -33.65
C LYS A 148 -0.03 -9.35 -32.30
N ALA A 149 -0.16 -8.51 -31.27
CA ALA A 149 -0.61 -8.97 -29.95
C ALA A 149 -1.97 -9.70 -30.06
N ASP A 150 -2.01 -10.95 -29.62
CA ASP A 150 -3.21 -11.80 -29.61
C ASP A 150 -4.05 -11.62 -28.33
N GLY A 151 -3.57 -10.81 -27.39
CA GLY A 151 -4.21 -10.56 -26.10
C GLY A 151 -3.95 -11.65 -25.06
N THR A 152 -3.08 -12.61 -25.34
CA THR A 152 -2.70 -13.67 -24.38
C THR A 152 -1.60 -13.19 -23.45
N GLU A 153 -1.53 -13.79 -22.26
CA GLU A 153 -0.47 -13.51 -21.28
C GLU A 153 0.89 -14.01 -21.78
N GLU A 154 0.91 -15.11 -22.52
CA GLU A 154 2.12 -15.69 -23.12
C GLU A 154 2.77 -14.74 -24.14
N CYS A 155 1.95 -13.94 -24.83
CA CYS A 155 2.41 -12.95 -25.81
C CYS A 155 2.75 -11.61 -25.14
N GLU A 156 1.79 -11.03 -24.41
CA GLU A 156 1.91 -9.67 -23.86
C GLU A 156 2.75 -9.61 -22.58
N GLY A 157 2.95 -10.75 -21.90
CA GLY A 157 3.54 -10.84 -20.57
C GLY A 157 2.55 -10.53 -19.45
N THR A 158 2.83 -11.03 -18.25
CA THR A 158 1.98 -10.89 -17.06
C THR A 158 1.68 -9.43 -16.74
N GLU A 159 2.67 -8.54 -16.83
CA GLU A 159 2.51 -7.13 -16.48
C GLU A 159 1.46 -6.44 -17.35
N ARG A 160 1.63 -6.50 -18.68
CA ARG A 160 0.73 -5.86 -19.62
C ARG A 160 -0.65 -6.53 -19.64
N PHE A 161 -0.68 -7.85 -19.56
CA PHE A 161 -1.92 -8.62 -19.51
C PHE A 161 -2.76 -8.25 -18.28
N CYS A 162 -2.19 -8.32 -17.08
CA CYS A 162 -2.91 -7.98 -15.85
C CYS A 162 -3.33 -6.50 -15.78
N GLN A 163 -2.54 -5.59 -16.37
CA GLN A 163 -2.86 -4.16 -16.37
C GLN A 163 -3.95 -3.76 -17.36
N LEU A 164 -4.02 -4.40 -18.52
CA LEU A 164 -4.88 -3.95 -19.63
C LEU A 164 -6.04 -4.89 -19.95
N ARG A 165 -5.94 -6.18 -19.57
CA ARG A 165 -6.90 -7.22 -19.97
C ARG A 165 -7.71 -7.78 -18.82
N SER A 166 -7.23 -7.63 -17.58
CA SER A 166 -7.96 -8.12 -16.41
C SER A 166 -8.97 -7.09 -15.90
N ASP A 167 -10.16 -7.55 -15.49
CA ASP A 167 -11.15 -6.73 -14.80
C ASP A 167 -10.62 -6.17 -13.46
N SER A 168 -9.67 -6.87 -12.84
CA SER A 168 -8.99 -6.42 -11.62
C SER A 168 -7.50 -6.80 -11.67
N SER A 169 -6.68 -5.78 -11.90
CA SER A 169 -5.22 -5.91 -11.96
C SER A 169 -4.66 -6.56 -10.68
N ASP A 170 -5.17 -6.17 -9.51
CA ASP A 170 -4.73 -6.67 -8.21
C ASP A 170 -5.05 -8.16 -8.02
N VAL A 171 -6.23 -8.60 -8.43
CA VAL A 171 -6.61 -10.02 -8.40
C VAL A 171 -5.73 -10.82 -9.37
N CYS A 172 -5.48 -10.30 -10.57
CA CYS A 172 -4.63 -10.94 -11.57
C CYS A 172 -3.20 -11.13 -11.04
N PHE A 173 -2.56 -10.07 -10.56
CA PHE A 173 -1.22 -10.14 -9.97
C PHE A 173 -1.17 -10.95 -8.68
N GLY A 174 -2.25 -10.98 -7.89
CA GLY A 174 -2.37 -11.81 -6.69
C GLY A 174 -2.26 -13.31 -7.00
N GLY A 175 -2.73 -13.72 -8.18
CA GLY A 175 -2.61 -15.08 -8.71
C GLY A 175 -1.29 -15.39 -9.42
N ARG A 176 -0.29 -14.49 -9.33
CA ARG A 176 1.01 -14.63 -9.98
C ARG A 176 2.17 -14.53 -8.99
N GLU A 177 3.28 -15.14 -9.36
CA GLU A 177 4.56 -14.92 -8.71
C GLU A 177 4.99 -13.47 -8.91
N LEU A 178 5.89 -12.99 -8.05
CA LEU A 178 6.43 -11.65 -8.18
C LEU A 178 7.32 -11.59 -9.42
N GLY A 179 7.25 -10.48 -10.16
CA GLY A 179 8.15 -10.23 -11.27
C GLY A 179 9.60 -10.18 -10.81
N PRO A 180 10.56 -10.61 -11.65
CA PRO A 180 11.97 -10.48 -11.32
C PRO A 180 12.38 -9.01 -11.27
N PHE A 181 13.26 -8.67 -10.34
CA PHE A 181 13.92 -7.36 -10.33
C PHE A 181 15.22 -7.44 -11.16
N LEU A 182 15.19 -6.87 -12.35
CA LEU A 182 16.28 -6.89 -13.32
C LEU A 182 17.19 -5.68 -13.15
N LEU A 183 18.49 -5.92 -13.06
CA LEU A 183 19.50 -4.86 -13.16
C LEU A 183 19.67 -4.45 -14.63
N ALA A 184 19.96 -3.17 -14.85
CA ALA A 184 20.22 -2.64 -16.18
C ALA A 184 21.39 -3.37 -16.85
N ASN A 185 21.17 -3.92 -18.04
CA ASN A 185 22.20 -4.58 -18.83
C ASN A 185 22.28 -3.99 -20.24
N PRO A 186 23.07 -2.92 -20.45
CA PRO A 186 23.12 -2.22 -21.73
C PRO A 186 23.79 -3.05 -22.85
N ASN A 187 24.58 -4.07 -22.51
CA ASN A 187 25.39 -4.82 -23.48
C ASN A 187 24.55 -5.78 -24.36
N GLY A 188 23.30 -6.05 -23.98
CA GLY A 188 22.38 -6.94 -24.71
C GLY A 188 21.34 -6.23 -25.57
N CYS A 189 21.44 -4.91 -25.72
CA CYS A 189 20.31 -4.08 -26.17
C CYS A 189 20.50 -3.58 -27.60
N SER A 190 19.77 -4.17 -28.55
CA SER A 190 19.75 -3.74 -29.95
C SER A 190 18.89 -2.48 -30.19
N GLY A 191 18.91 -1.52 -29.26
CA GLY A 191 18.14 -0.27 -29.32
C GLY A 191 16.73 -0.34 -28.74
N THR A 192 16.20 -1.53 -28.43
CA THR A 192 14.90 -1.68 -27.75
C THR A 192 15.03 -1.33 -26.27
N ARG A 193 14.20 -0.40 -25.79
CA ARG A 193 14.07 -0.06 -24.37
C ARG A 193 13.12 -1.04 -23.69
N ASN A 194 13.60 -2.23 -23.37
CA ASN A 194 12.88 -3.17 -22.53
C ASN A 194 13.46 -3.21 -21.10
N GLU A 195 12.73 -3.84 -20.18
CA GLU A 195 13.13 -3.93 -18.78
C GLU A 195 14.53 -4.54 -18.60
N SER A 196 14.84 -5.60 -19.35
CA SER A 196 16.17 -6.23 -19.29
C SER A 196 17.31 -5.27 -19.69
N CYS A 197 17.00 -4.25 -20.48
CA CYS A 197 17.97 -3.26 -20.95
C CYS A 197 18.17 -2.12 -19.96
N ILE A 198 17.07 -1.46 -19.57
CA ILE A 198 17.12 -0.27 -18.71
C ILE A 198 17.10 -0.59 -17.22
N GLY A 199 16.71 -1.81 -16.86
CA GLY A 199 16.53 -2.29 -15.49
C GLY A 199 15.16 -1.94 -14.92
N SER A 200 14.71 -2.73 -13.94
CA SER A 200 13.42 -2.53 -13.26
C SER A 200 13.34 -1.18 -12.56
N ASP A 201 14.46 -0.68 -12.04
CA ASP A 201 14.53 0.61 -11.34
C ASP A 201 14.14 1.77 -12.27
N SER A 202 14.88 1.96 -13.38
CA SER A 202 14.57 3.01 -14.37
C SER A 202 13.20 2.79 -15.01
N MET A 203 12.82 1.54 -15.31
CA MET A 203 11.50 1.25 -15.86
C MET A 203 10.36 1.66 -14.90
N CYS A 204 10.45 1.33 -13.61
CA CYS A 204 9.44 1.75 -12.65
C CYS A 204 9.50 3.26 -12.36
N HIS A 205 10.67 3.88 -12.33
CA HIS A 205 10.78 5.32 -12.06
C HIS A 205 10.25 6.17 -13.24
N ASP A 206 10.63 5.80 -14.47
CA ASP A 206 10.42 6.62 -15.66
C ASP A 206 9.15 6.22 -16.43
N GLU A 207 8.75 4.94 -16.36
CA GLU A 207 7.73 4.36 -17.24
C GLU A 207 6.50 3.80 -16.52
N TYR A 208 6.37 3.87 -15.18
CA TYR A 208 5.21 3.29 -14.46
C TYR A 208 3.85 3.76 -15.01
N ARG A 209 3.74 5.04 -15.41
CA ARG A 209 2.51 5.58 -16.00
C ARG A 209 2.20 4.98 -17.37
N GLN A 210 3.24 4.72 -18.17
CA GLN A 210 3.11 4.10 -19.49
C GLN A 210 2.68 2.63 -19.36
N LEU A 211 3.09 1.99 -18.26
CA LEU A 211 2.70 0.64 -17.85
C LEU A 211 1.35 0.59 -17.12
N ASN A 212 0.60 1.71 -17.10
CA ASN A 212 -0.72 1.82 -16.48
C ASN A 212 -0.76 1.62 -14.95
N TYR A 213 0.37 1.81 -14.25
CA TYR A 213 0.37 1.87 -12.79
C TYR A 213 -0.13 3.23 -12.30
N VAL A 214 -0.88 3.21 -11.19
CA VAL A 214 -1.35 4.43 -10.52
C VAL A 214 -0.18 5.12 -9.81
N LYS A 215 0.66 4.35 -9.13
CA LYS A 215 1.83 4.85 -8.41
C LYS A 215 3.08 4.07 -8.79
N GLU A 216 4.20 4.77 -8.71
CA GLU A 216 5.54 4.19 -8.89
C GLU A 216 5.76 2.99 -7.94
N GLY A 217 5.39 3.14 -6.67
CA GLY A 217 5.52 2.08 -5.66
C GLY A 217 4.77 0.80 -6.00
N ASP A 218 3.69 0.88 -6.80
CA ASP A 218 2.94 -0.31 -7.22
C ASP A 218 3.78 -1.16 -8.21
N CYS A 219 4.51 -0.51 -9.12
CA CYS A 219 5.43 -1.17 -10.06
C CYS A 219 6.54 -1.93 -9.33
N PHE A 220 7.12 -1.31 -8.30
CA PHE A 220 8.13 -1.93 -7.44
C PHE A 220 7.55 -3.08 -6.62
N ARG A 221 6.35 -2.92 -6.07
CA ARG A 221 5.70 -3.96 -5.28
C ARG A 221 5.46 -5.24 -6.09
N ARG A 222 5.10 -5.12 -7.38
CA ARG A 222 4.95 -6.30 -8.26
C ARG A 222 6.24 -7.09 -8.44
N ARG A 223 7.39 -6.47 -8.19
CA ARG A 223 8.72 -7.08 -8.26
C ARG A 223 9.28 -7.46 -6.88
N GLY A 224 8.42 -7.47 -5.85
CA GLY A 224 8.80 -7.80 -4.48
C GLY A 224 9.56 -6.70 -3.74
N PHE A 225 9.50 -5.46 -4.24
CA PHE A 225 10.18 -4.34 -3.62
C PHE A 225 9.18 -3.36 -3.01
N GLU A 226 9.11 -3.33 -1.67
CA GLU A 226 8.26 -2.39 -0.94
C GLU A 226 8.96 -1.02 -0.80
N LEU A 227 9.01 -0.26 -1.91
CA LEU A 227 9.69 1.03 -1.99
C LEU A 227 9.27 1.97 -0.86
N ASP A 228 7.96 2.14 -0.64
CA ASP A 228 7.43 3.02 0.41
C ASP A 228 7.88 2.60 1.81
N THR A 229 7.93 1.29 2.08
CA THR A 229 8.39 0.75 3.36
C THR A 229 9.89 1.00 3.54
N MET A 230 10.68 0.82 2.48
CA MET A 230 12.12 1.12 2.53
C MET A 230 12.36 2.62 2.77
N VAL A 231 11.69 3.48 2.01
CA VAL A 231 11.80 4.94 2.16
C VAL A 231 11.36 5.38 3.56
N GLY A 232 10.29 4.81 4.08
CA GLY A 232 9.83 5.03 5.46
C GLY A 232 10.91 4.70 6.48
N LYS A 233 11.51 3.50 6.39
CA LYS A 233 12.59 3.07 7.30
C LYS A 233 13.85 3.93 7.16
N ILE A 234 14.22 4.32 5.94
CA ILE A 234 15.36 5.23 5.71
C ILE A 234 15.06 6.56 6.38
N ARG A 235 13.85 7.11 6.21
CA ARG A 235 13.45 8.37 6.84
C ARG A 235 13.53 8.27 8.36
N GLU A 236 12.97 7.23 8.96
CA GLU A 236 13.01 7.01 10.42
C GLU A 236 14.44 7.01 10.98
N VAL A 237 15.38 6.38 10.26
CA VAL A 237 16.78 6.28 10.70
C VAL A 237 17.58 7.55 10.44
N PHE A 238 17.41 8.15 9.26
CA PHE A 238 18.29 9.23 8.80
C PHE A 238 17.75 10.62 9.14
N THR A 239 16.44 10.83 9.22
CA THR A 239 15.87 12.16 9.53
C THR A 239 16.39 12.71 10.86
N PRO A 240 16.38 11.97 11.98
CA PRO A 240 16.88 12.50 13.25
C PRO A 240 18.37 12.86 13.19
N MET A 241 19.17 12.03 12.49
CA MET A 241 20.60 12.28 12.31
C MET A 241 20.87 13.54 11.48
N ILE A 242 20.13 13.71 10.38
CA ILE A 242 20.25 14.87 9.51
C ILE A 242 19.80 16.12 10.25
N GLU A 243 18.67 16.07 10.98
CA GLU A 243 18.16 17.17 11.79
C GLU A 243 19.16 17.61 12.85
N GLU A 244 19.73 16.67 13.62
CA GLU A 244 20.75 16.98 14.64
C GLU A 244 21.95 17.72 14.03
N LYS A 245 22.48 17.24 12.90
CA LYS A 245 23.62 17.88 12.24
C LYS A 245 23.24 19.22 11.62
N LEU A 246 22.11 19.32 10.95
CA LEU A 246 21.62 20.58 10.37
C LEU A 246 21.43 21.64 11.45
N LEU A 247 20.84 21.29 12.59
CA LEU A 247 20.66 22.22 13.70
C LEU A 247 22.01 22.63 14.30
N LYS A 248 22.91 21.68 14.55
CA LYS A 248 24.23 21.98 15.13
C LYS A 248 25.07 22.90 14.24
N TYR A 249 25.12 22.64 12.94
CA TYR A 249 25.88 23.49 12.02
C TYR A 249 25.15 24.79 11.69
N GLY A 250 23.83 24.76 11.58
CA GLY A 250 22.99 25.94 11.41
C GLY A 250 23.14 26.93 12.56
N GLU A 251 23.22 26.45 13.80
CA GLU A 251 23.47 27.30 14.97
C GLU A 251 24.80 28.05 14.85
N ASN A 252 25.87 27.37 14.41
CA ASN A 252 27.17 28.01 14.20
C ASN A 252 27.13 29.06 13.09
N VAL A 253 26.42 28.77 11.99
CA VAL A 253 26.22 29.73 10.88
C VAL A 253 25.46 30.96 11.38
N ALA A 254 24.35 30.77 12.10
CA ALA A 254 23.55 31.85 12.65
C ALA A 254 24.36 32.71 13.63
N ARG A 255 25.10 32.07 14.55
CA ARG A 255 25.93 32.77 15.54
C ARG A 255 27.01 33.62 14.86
N ASN A 256 27.71 33.08 13.87
CA ASN A 256 28.74 33.82 13.13
C ASN A 256 28.14 34.96 12.30
N ALA A 257 26.95 34.77 11.73
CA ALA A 257 26.22 35.81 11.02
C ALA A 257 25.83 36.98 11.95
N VAL A 258 25.35 36.68 13.15
CA VAL A 258 25.06 37.71 14.18
C VAL A 258 26.32 38.47 14.57
N TYR A 259 27.42 37.76 14.88
CA TYR A 259 28.69 38.39 15.23
C TYR A 259 29.20 39.31 14.11
N ARG A 260 29.15 38.86 12.85
CA ARG A 260 29.56 39.67 11.70
C ARG A 260 28.70 40.94 11.57
N ALA A 261 27.37 40.79 11.63
CA ALA A 261 26.45 41.90 11.43
C ALA A 261 26.53 42.95 12.57
N LEU A 262 26.55 42.50 13.83
CA LEU A 262 26.56 43.43 14.98
C LEU A 262 27.94 44.03 15.25
N VAL A 263 29.02 43.24 15.14
CA VAL A 263 30.36 43.68 15.55
C VAL A 263 31.18 44.25 14.40
N SER A 264 31.08 43.64 13.21
CA SER A 264 31.93 44.04 12.07
C SER A 264 31.27 45.08 11.18
N GLU A 265 29.95 45.01 11.02
CA GLU A 265 29.17 45.89 10.14
C GLU A 265 28.44 47.01 10.90
N ASP A 266 28.57 47.05 12.23
CA ASP A 266 27.91 48.03 13.13
C ASP A 266 26.39 48.11 12.91
N GLY A 267 25.77 46.96 12.59
CA GLY A 267 24.35 46.82 12.30
C GLY A 267 23.49 46.69 13.56
N ASP A 268 22.18 46.81 13.37
CA ASP A 268 21.17 46.58 14.39
C ASP A 268 20.60 45.15 14.36
N ASP A 269 19.68 44.86 15.28
CA ASP A 269 19.01 43.55 15.37
C ASP A 269 18.28 43.16 14.07
N GLN A 270 17.72 44.13 13.34
CA GLN A 270 17.02 43.88 12.08
C GLN A 270 18.00 43.46 10.98
N THR A 271 19.13 44.17 10.90
CA THR A 271 20.21 43.87 9.96
C THR A 271 20.82 42.50 10.27
N ALA A 272 21.11 42.21 11.54
CA ALA A 272 21.61 40.91 11.98
C ALA A 272 20.66 39.76 11.60
N MET A 273 19.35 39.92 11.84
CA MET A 273 18.36 38.92 11.47
C MET A 273 18.29 38.69 9.96
N LYS A 274 18.40 39.75 9.15
CA LYS A 274 18.45 39.64 7.68
C LYS A 274 19.67 38.85 7.23
N VAL A 275 20.84 39.12 7.81
CA VAL A 275 22.09 38.41 7.51
C VAL A 275 22.01 36.93 7.93
N VAL A 276 21.47 36.64 9.11
CA VAL A 276 21.24 35.26 9.58
C VAL A 276 20.37 34.47 8.60
N LYS A 277 19.24 35.04 8.15
CA LYS A 277 18.36 34.36 7.19
C LYS A 277 19.06 34.09 5.85
N ALA A 278 19.83 35.04 5.36
CA ALA A 278 20.58 34.88 4.11
C ALA A 278 21.65 33.78 4.23
N ASP A 279 22.46 33.81 5.30
CA ASP A 279 23.53 32.83 5.51
C ASP A 279 22.98 31.42 5.79
N LEU A 280 21.87 31.30 6.54
CA LEU A 280 21.19 30.01 6.74
C LEU A 280 20.58 29.47 5.44
N GLY A 281 19.97 30.33 4.62
CA GLY A 281 19.47 29.93 3.30
C GLY A 281 20.60 29.38 2.43
N ALA A 282 21.71 30.13 2.29
CA ALA A 282 22.88 29.69 1.54
C ALA A 282 23.56 28.44 2.14
N TYR A 283 23.43 28.20 3.45
CA TYR A 283 23.87 26.96 4.07
C TYR A 283 22.99 25.78 3.64
N LEU A 284 21.66 25.92 3.72
CA LEU A 284 20.72 24.88 3.31
C LEU A 284 20.86 24.55 1.81
N ASP A 285 20.99 25.55 0.94
CA ASP A 285 21.22 25.35 -0.50
C ASP A 285 22.50 24.53 -0.76
N ARG A 286 23.56 24.80 0.01
CA ARG A 286 24.82 24.03 -0.07
C ARG A 286 24.66 22.61 0.47
N VAL A 287 23.88 22.42 1.53
CA VAL A 287 23.61 21.07 2.05
C VAL A 287 22.82 20.29 1.02
N GLU A 288 21.74 20.85 0.49
CA GLU A 288 20.90 20.24 -0.54
C GLU A 288 21.74 19.87 -1.78
N GLY A 289 22.50 20.83 -2.31
CA GLY A 289 23.37 20.63 -3.46
C GLY A 289 24.42 19.55 -3.25
N ASN A 290 25.10 19.50 -2.10
CA ASN A 290 26.17 18.53 -1.85
C ASN A 290 25.66 17.14 -1.43
N VAL A 291 24.59 17.08 -0.65
CA VAL A 291 24.03 15.84 -0.13
C VAL A 291 23.29 15.10 -1.25
N LEU A 292 22.37 15.77 -1.95
CA LEU A 292 21.56 15.11 -2.97
C LEU A 292 22.38 14.70 -4.20
N SER A 293 23.27 15.58 -4.70
CA SER A 293 24.03 15.25 -5.92
C SER A 293 25.21 14.30 -5.67
N SER A 294 25.98 14.50 -4.59
CA SER A 294 27.22 13.75 -4.39
C SER A 294 27.03 12.47 -3.57
N THR A 295 26.09 12.46 -2.61
CA THR A 295 25.91 11.30 -1.72
C THR A 295 25.10 10.22 -2.40
N ALA A 296 24.03 10.58 -3.11
CA ALA A 296 23.25 9.62 -3.90
C ALA A 296 24.13 8.96 -4.97
N GLY A 297 24.93 9.75 -5.70
CA GLY A 297 25.89 9.23 -6.69
C GLY A 297 26.94 8.29 -6.10
N LYS A 298 27.51 8.62 -4.93
CA LYS A 298 28.51 7.79 -4.24
C LYS A 298 27.90 6.51 -3.65
N ILE A 299 26.68 6.56 -3.12
CA ILE A 299 25.98 5.38 -2.60
C ILE A 299 25.66 4.45 -3.78
N MET A 300 25.10 4.98 -4.86
CA MET A 300 24.79 4.21 -6.06
C MET A 300 26.03 3.58 -6.70
N SER A 301 27.15 4.30 -6.80
CA SER A 301 28.40 3.74 -7.34
C SER A 301 28.99 2.63 -6.46
N LYS A 302 28.91 2.79 -5.13
CA LYS A 302 29.36 1.77 -4.17
C LYS A 302 28.48 0.52 -4.23
N ILE A 303 27.16 0.67 -4.39
CA ILE A 303 26.25 -0.46 -4.59
C ILE A 303 26.57 -1.16 -5.93
N LYS A 304 26.72 -0.42 -7.04
CA LYS A 304 27.10 -0.99 -8.34
C LYS A 304 28.41 -1.78 -8.27
N SER A 305 29.43 -1.29 -7.55
CA SER A 305 30.71 -1.98 -7.40
C SER A 305 30.64 -3.29 -6.61
N LYS A 306 29.58 -3.53 -5.82
CA LYS A 306 29.38 -4.75 -5.05
C LYS A 306 28.45 -5.76 -5.74
N ALA A 307 27.72 -5.32 -6.76
CA ALA A 307 26.81 -6.15 -7.52
C ALA A 307 27.49 -6.84 -8.73
N ASN A 308 28.66 -6.35 -9.15
CA ASN A 308 29.55 -6.97 -10.13
C ASN A 308 30.65 -7.77 -9.43
#